data_AF-A0A970YQG1-F1
#
_entry.id   AF-A0A970YQG1-F1
#
_cell.length_a   1.000
_cell.length_b   1.000
_cell.length_c   1.000
_cell.angle_alpha   90.00
_cell.angle_beta   90.00
_cell.angle_gamma   90.00
#
_symmetry.space_group_name_H-M   'P 1'
#
loop_
_entity.id
_entity.type
_entity.pdbx_description
1 polymer ?
#
loop_
_entity_poly.entity_id
_entity_poly.type
_entity_poly.pdbx_seq_one_letter_code
_entity_poly.pdbx_strand_id
1 'polypeptide(L)'
;MRKYNILLLTMLIILVFTGCVYKQGPEDLPSSGEIMDQFDTIAARDIVGVSHIVDFMDKNIDLVDAKHASGMILKLEDKQKEYLFVLEQTFYTEEMQDKFQEEDDFEKNLNDPEELSDPDLKEFVEGILRDGFKIGRAEGSYFPIVNYSYYDKYDRYATPEIHEYLALMRVESDQASMADGALIVSWEEVIRRALAQEAFLVAYPESVKAKDVAVLFDRYRNALLNGLPNTPIFDYDKNILKAEVRSAFENALKEDRESELLDMLASFMEVLGDGGYQMTKEVKAFLADQAE
;
A
#
# COMPACT_ATOMS: atom_id res chain seq x y z
N MET A 1 37.01 6.35 86.85
CA MET A 1 37.27 7.03 85.57
C MET A 1 37.15 6.02 84.44
N ARG A 2 36.44 6.42 83.38
CA ARG A 2 35.77 5.58 82.36
C ARG A 2 36.71 4.60 81.62
N LYS A 3 36.31 3.34 81.57
CA LYS A 3 36.75 2.33 80.58
C LYS A 3 35.93 2.53 79.31
N TYR A 4 36.57 2.71 78.16
CA TYR A 4 35.91 2.63 76.86
C TYR A 4 36.24 1.26 76.25
N ASN A 5 35.26 0.36 76.27
CA ASN A 5 35.25 -0.82 75.41
C ASN A 5 34.62 -0.40 74.08
N ILE A 6 35.41 -0.43 73.01
CA ILE A 6 34.91 -0.26 71.64
C ILE A 6 34.37 -1.64 71.22
N LEU A 7 33.05 -1.79 71.26
CA LEU A 7 32.34 -2.92 70.69
C LEU A 7 32.03 -2.56 69.22
N LEU A 8 32.76 -3.17 68.27
CA LEU A 8 32.42 -3.07 66.85
C LEU A 8 31.18 -3.94 66.59
N LEU A 9 30.02 -3.31 66.42
CA LEU A 9 28.78 -3.95 66.01
C LEU A 9 28.72 -3.94 64.47
N THR A 10 29.05 -5.05 63.83
CA THR A 10 28.81 -5.23 62.39
C THR A 10 27.32 -5.46 62.16
N MET A 11 26.62 -4.42 61.70
CA MET A 11 25.22 -4.49 61.32
C MET A 11 25.11 -5.15 59.93
N LEU A 12 24.80 -6.45 59.92
CA LEU A 12 24.47 -7.19 58.70
C LEU A 12 23.08 -6.73 58.23
N ILE A 13 23.03 -5.82 57.25
CA ILE A 13 21.78 -5.41 56.60
C ILE A 13 21.34 -6.56 55.68
N ILE A 14 20.45 -7.40 56.17
CA ILE A 14 19.69 -8.33 55.32
C ILE A 14 18.60 -7.48 54.63
N LEU A 15 18.89 -7.05 53.40
CA LEU A 15 17.87 -6.51 52.48
C LEU A 15 16.96 -7.67 52.07
N VAL A 16 15.87 -7.84 52.84
CA VAL A 16 14.75 -8.64 52.37
C VAL A 16 14.04 -7.80 51.31
N PHE A 17 14.39 -8.01 50.05
CA PHE A 17 13.53 -7.59 48.94
C PHE A 17 12.26 -8.44 49.03
N THR A 18 11.27 -7.97 49.78
CA THR A 18 9.89 -8.35 49.55
C THR A 18 9.55 -7.85 48.14
N GLY A 19 9.74 -8.72 47.16
CA GLY A 19 9.21 -8.53 45.82
C GLY A 19 7.71 -8.43 45.92
N CYS A 20 7.18 -7.21 46.03
CA CYS A 20 5.84 -6.93 45.57
C CYS A 20 5.86 -7.19 44.06
N VAL A 21 5.46 -8.40 43.67
CA VAL A 21 4.95 -8.66 42.33
C VAL A 21 3.69 -7.80 42.23
N TYR A 22 3.85 -6.59 41.71
CA TYR A 22 2.74 -5.74 41.33
C TYR A 22 2.08 -6.44 40.14
N LYS A 23 1.01 -7.19 40.41
CA LYS A 23 0.10 -7.61 39.34
C LYS A 23 -0.53 -6.31 38.84
N GLN A 24 -0.07 -5.82 37.68
CA GLN A 24 -0.75 -4.75 36.96
C GLN A 24 -2.20 -5.16 36.76
N GLY A 25 -3.10 -4.37 37.34
CA GLY A 25 -4.53 -4.50 37.12
C GLY A 25 -4.93 -3.85 35.78
N PRO A 26 -6.22 -3.93 35.41
CA PRO A 26 -6.76 -3.27 34.21
C PRO A 26 -6.66 -1.73 34.22
N GLU A 27 -6.21 -1.13 35.32
CA GLU A 27 -6.14 0.34 35.54
C GLU A 27 -4.78 0.97 35.17
N ASP A 28 -3.77 0.20 34.73
CA ASP A 28 -2.42 0.72 34.42
C ASP A 28 -2.09 0.74 32.91
N LEU A 29 -3.06 0.53 32.01
CA LEU A 29 -2.83 0.66 30.57
C LEU A 29 -2.73 2.15 30.18
N PRO A 30 -1.77 2.53 29.32
CA PRO A 30 -1.67 3.90 28.84
C PRO A 30 -2.93 4.28 28.07
N SER A 31 -3.36 5.53 28.18
CA SER A 31 -4.46 6.07 27.39
C SER A 31 -4.07 6.16 25.91
N SER A 32 -5.06 6.17 25.00
CA SER A 32 -4.79 6.37 23.55
C SER A 32 -3.95 7.61 23.29
N GLY A 33 -4.19 8.71 24.03
CA GLY A 33 -3.41 9.95 23.90
C GLY A 33 -1.93 9.77 24.26
N GLU A 34 -1.64 9.07 25.36
CA GLU A 34 -0.24 8.80 25.77
C GLU A 34 0.48 7.88 24.77
N ILE A 35 -0.23 6.90 24.18
CA ILE A 35 0.32 6.05 23.13
C ILE A 35 0.63 6.88 21.87
N MET A 36 -0.25 7.80 21.49
CA MET A 36 -0.04 8.67 20.33
C MET A 36 1.13 9.65 20.53
N ASP A 37 1.30 10.24 21.71
CA ASP A 37 2.45 11.12 22.00
C ASP A 37 3.79 10.36 21.86
N GLN A 38 3.82 9.09 22.30
CA GLN A 38 4.99 8.22 22.12
C GLN A 38 5.19 7.86 20.65
N PHE A 39 4.11 7.52 19.94
CA PHE A 39 4.14 7.22 18.52
C PHE A 39 4.71 8.39 17.70
N ASP A 40 4.23 9.61 17.93
CA ASP A 40 4.67 10.80 17.22
C ASP A 40 6.16 11.08 17.49
N THR A 41 6.64 10.82 18.71
CA THR A 41 8.07 10.94 19.05
C THR A 41 8.93 9.92 18.28
N ILE A 42 8.43 8.70 18.07
CA ILE A 42 9.11 7.65 17.30
C ILE A 42 9.08 7.99 15.81
N ALA A 43 7.92 8.38 15.29
CA ALA A 43 7.70 8.72 13.89
C ALA A 43 8.39 10.03 13.46
N ALA A 44 8.82 10.87 14.41
CA ALA A 44 9.60 12.08 14.16
C ALA A 44 11.11 11.83 13.96
N ARG A 45 11.61 10.61 14.24
CA ARG A 45 13.02 10.24 14.01
C ARG A 45 13.32 10.17 12.50
N ASP A 46 14.61 10.22 12.16
CA ASP A 46 15.09 10.19 10.77
C ASP A 46 14.54 8.99 9.99
N ILE A 47 14.47 9.15 8.65
CA ILE A 47 13.81 8.25 7.67
C ILE A 47 14.27 6.77 7.78
N VAL A 48 15.50 6.53 8.28
CA VAL A 48 16.03 5.18 8.54
C VAL A 48 15.47 4.66 9.86
N GLY A 49 14.33 3.96 9.81
CA GLY A 49 13.72 3.42 11.03
C GLY A 49 12.25 3.06 10.92
N VAL A 50 11.75 2.68 9.73
CA VAL A 50 10.38 2.18 9.59
C VAL A 50 10.12 1.01 10.55
N SER A 51 11.12 0.14 10.76
CA SER A 51 11.11 -0.91 11.79
C SER A 51 10.75 -0.42 13.21
N HIS A 52 11.19 0.77 13.66
CA HIS A 52 10.81 1.26 14.99
C HIS A 52 9.33 1.65 15.08
N ILE A 53 8.76 2.17 13.99
CA ILE A 53 7.33 2.49 13.89
C ILE A 53 6.54 1.18 13.92
N VAL A 54 6.95 0.20 13.10
CA VAL A 54 6.39 -1.15 13.07
C VAL A 54 6.42 -1.81 14.45
N ASP A 55 7.58 -1.85 15.10
CA ASP A 55 7.77 -2.47 16.42
C ASP A 55 6.88 -1.83 17.50
N PHE A 56 6.63 -0.52 17.38
CA PHE A 56 5.73 0.18 18.27
C PHE A 56 4.28 -0.16 17.97
N MET A 57 3.88 -0.13 16.70
CA MET A 57 2.52 -0.47 16.28
C MET A 57 2.16 -1.91 16.65
N ASP A 58 3.02 -2.89 16.39
CA ASP A 58 2.82 -4.31 16.72
C ASP A 58 2.51 -4.56 18.21
N LYS A 59 2.96 -3.66 19.10
CA LYS A 59 2.78 -3.77 20.56
C LYS A 59 1.61 -2.95 21.12
N ASN A 60 1.14 -1.93 20.40
CA ASN A 60 0.27 -0.90 20.97
C ASN A 60 -0.99 -0.61 20.16
N ILE A 61 -1.07 -1.00 18.88
CA ILE A 61 -2.18 -0.61 18.01
C ILE A 61 -3.53 -1.17 18.47
N ASP A 62 -3.54 -2.29 19.20
CA ASP A 62 -4.74 -2.90 19.77
C ASP A 62 -5.22 -2.21 21.07
N LEU A 63 -4.43 -1.29 21.61
CA LEU A 63 -4.73 -0.52 22.81
C LEU A 63 -5.30 0.87 22.50
N VAL A 64 -5.34 1.28 21.23
CA VAL A 64 -5.88 2.58 20.80
C VAL A 64 -7.25 2.41 20.13
N ASP A 65 -8.03 3.49 20.08
CA ASP A 65 -9.26 3.49 19.30
C ASP A 65 -8.99 3.53 17.78
N ALA A 66 -10.01 3.23 16.99
CA ALA A 66 -9.86 3.07 15.55
C ALA A 66 -9.37 4.34 14.84
N LYS A 67 -9.70 5.53 15.36
CA LYS A 67 -9.24 6.79 14.77
C LYS A 67 -7.74 6.95 14.94
N HIS A 68 -7.23 6.65 16.14
CA HIS A 68 -5.80 6.68 16.42
C HIS A 68 -5.04 5.57 15.68
N ALA A 69 -5.56 4.35 15.63
CA ALA A 69 -4.98 3.26 14.84
C ALA A 69 -4.87 3.63 13.35
N SER A 70 -5.93 4.19 12.77
CA SER A 70 -5.90 4.74 11.41
C SER A 70 -4.84 5.81 11.23
N GLY A 71 -4.68 6.74 12.19
CA GLY A 71 -3.61 7.72 12.17
C GLY A 71 -2.21 7.10 12.17
N MET A 72 -2.00 6.05 12.97
CA MET A 72 -0.73 5.31 13.01
C MET A 72 -0.44 4.59 11.68
N ILE A 73 -1.44 3.94 11.09
CA ILE A 73 -1.35 3.27 9.77
C ILE A 73 -0.95 4.26 8.68
N LEU A 74 -1.66 5.39 8.59
CA LEU A 74 -1.37 6.40 7.56
C LEU A 74 0.01 7.01 7.74
N LYS A 75 0.44 7.22 8.99
CA LYS A 75 1.78 7.73 9.27
C LYS A 75 2.87 6.72 8.91
N LEU A 76 2.64 5.42 9.12
CA LEU A 76 3.53 4.36 8.66
C LEU A 76 3.63 4.36 7.13
N GLU A 77 2.50 4.46 6.44
CA GLU A 77 2.44 4.52 4.97
C GLU A 77 3.22 5.72 4.41
N ASP A 78 3.05 6.90 4.99
CA ASP A 78 3.80 8.10 4.61
C ASP A 78 5.31 7.88 4.81
N LYS A 79 5.71 7.26 5.92
CA LYS A 79 7.12 6.96 6.21
C LYS A 79 7.70 5.89 5.29
N GLN A 80 6.92 4.90 4.91
CA GLN A 80 7.32 3.92 3.90
C GLN A 80 7.49 4.60 2.53
N LYS A 81 6.61 5.51 2.14
CA LYS A 81 6.75 6.28 0.89
C LYS A 81 8.00 7.18 0.88
N GLU A 82 8.32 7.81 2.01
CA GLU A 82 9.56 8.57 2.17
C GLU A 82 10.80 7.65 2.06
N TYR A 83 10.77 6.47 2.69
CA TYR A 83 11.87 5.52 2.66
C TYR A 83 12.00 4.80 1.31
N LEU A 84 10.90 4.63 0.58
CA LEU A 84 10.88 4.03 -0.76
C LEU A 84 11.86 4.75 -1.69
N PHE A 85 11.87 6.09 -1.66
CA PHE A 85 12.79 6.88 -2.48
C PHE A 85 14.27 6.57 -2.18
N VAL A 86 14.61 6.31 -0.91
CA VAL A 86 15.96 5.92 -0.50
C VAL A 86 16.27 4.49 -0.95
N LEU A 87 15.33 3.57 -0.76
CA LEU A 87 15.48 2.18 -1.20
C LEU A 87 15.67 2.10 -2.72
N GLU A 88 14.93 2.88 -3.50
CA GLU A 88 15.11 2.94 -4.95
C GLU A 88 16.54 3.31 -5.33
N GLN A 89 17.17 4.28 -4.65
CA GLN A 89 18.58 4.62 -4.92
C GLN A 89 19.53 3.44 -4.66
N THR A 90 19.26 2.63 -3.64
CA THR A 90 20.03 1.41 -3.36
C THR A 90 19.78 0.33 -4.41
N PHE A 91 18.52 0.07 -4.73
CA PHE A 91 18.12 -0.92 -5.74
C PHE A 91 18.73 -0.61 -7.11
N TYR A 92 18.74 0.65 -7.55
CA TYR A 92 19.25 1.04 -8.87
C TYR A 92 20.77 1.17 -8.96
N THR A 93 21.53 0.76 -7.93
CA THR A 93 22.98 0.58 -8.08
C THR A 93 23.29 -0.66 -8.92
N GLU A 94 24.37 -0.61 -9.71
CA GLU A 94 24.83 -1.76 -10.52
C GLU A 94 25.08 -2.98 -9.62
N GLU A 95 25.75 -2.78 -8.48
CA GLU A 95 26.01 -3.84 -7.50
C GLU A 95 24.73 -4.53 -7.02
N MET A 96 23.68 -3.77 -6.69
CA MET A 96 22.44 -4.35 -6.19
C MET A 96 21.64 -5.06 -7.29
N GLN A 97 21.57 -4.48 -8.49
CA GLN A 97 20.93 -5.14 -9.63
C GLN A 97 21.64 -6.44 -9.99
N ASP A 98 22.98 -6.46 -10.00
CA ASP A 98 23.77 -7.66 -10.28
C ASP A 98 23.52 -8.74 -9.22
N LYS A 99 23.49 -8.38 -7.93
CA LYS A 99 23.15 -9.31 -6.84
C LYS A 99 21.78 -9.96 -7.02
N PHE A 100 20.75 -9.18 -7.34
CA PHE A 100 19.43 -9.75 -7.62
C PHE A 100 19.43 -10.62 -8.89
N GLN A 101 20.15 -10.20 -9.93
CA GLN A 101 20.22 -10.91 -11.19
C GLN A 101 20.97 -12.26 -11.09
N GLU A 102 21.97 -12.35 -10.19
CA GLU A 102 22.68 -13.60 -9.91
C GLU A 102 21.82 -14.61 -9.14
N GLU A 103 20.89 -14.13 -8.30
CA GLU A 103 19.96 -14.99 -7.56
C GLU A 103 18.75 -15.42 -8.38
N ASP A 104 18.20 -14.53 -9.23
CA ASP A 104 16.95 -14.76 -9.94
C ASP A 104 17.09 -15.75 -11.12
N ASP A 105 16.70 -17.00 -10.87
CA ASP A 105 16.58 -18.05 -11.88
C ASP A 105 15.19 -18.12 -12.54
N PHE A 106 14.37 -17.08 -12.36
CA PHE A 106 12.98 -16.94 -12.77
C PHE A 106 11.96 -17.84 -12.06
N GLU A 107 12.39 -18.76 -11.20
CA GLU A 107 11.52 -19.61 -10.37
C GLU A 107 11.53 -19.19 -8.90
N LYS A 108 12.67 -18.72 -8.39
CA LYS A 108 12.81 -18.26 -7.01
C LYS A 108 11.86 -17.13 -6.65
N ASN A 109 11.35 -17.17 -5.43
CA ASN A 109 10.68 -16.06 -4.81
C ASN A 109 11.71 -15.14 -4.15
N LEU A 110 12.05 -14.03 -4.80
CA LEU A 110 12.96 -13.01 -4.24
C LEU A 110 12.45 -12.38 -2.93
N ASN A 111 11.17 -12.57 -2.59
CA ASN A 111 10.59 -12.15 -1.32
C ASN A 111 10.63 -13.24 -0.24
N ASP A 112 11.31 -14.36 -0.48
CA ASP A 112 11.64 -15.38 0.52
C ASP A 112 13.16 -15.37 0.78
N PRO A 113 13.63 -14.76 1.89
CA PRO A 113 15.05 -14.71 2.21
C PRO A 113 15.71 -16.08 2.37
N GLU A 114 14.96 -17.14 2.64
CA GLU A 114 15.53 -18.50 2.74
C GLU A 114 15.91 -19.09 1.38
N GLU A 115 15.40 -18.53 0.28
CA GLU A 115 15.77 -18.93 -1.09
C GLU A 115 17.01 -18.18 -1.63
N LEU A 116 17.50 -17.16 -0.91
CA LEU A 116 18.67 -16.36 -1.29
C LEU A 116 19.97 -16.97 -0.76
N SER A 117 20.98 -17.07 -1.63
CA SER A 117 22.28 -17.66 -1.30
C SER A 117 23.30 -16.61 -0.82
N ASP A 118 23.25 -15.39 -1.35
CA ASP A 118 24.09 -14.27 -0.90
C ASP A 118 23.65 -13.78 0.50
N PRO A 119 24.53 -13.83 1.51
CA PRO A 119 24.17 -13.49 2.89
C PRO A 119 23.89 -12.00 3.10
N ASP A 120 24.56 -11.11 2.37
CA ASP A 120 24.35 -9.67 2.50
C ASP A 120 23.00 -9.26 1.87
N LEU A 121 22.68 -9.86 0.72
CA LEU A 121 21.39 -9.68 0.06
C LEU A 121 20.27 -10.26 0.92
N LYS A 122 20.46 -11.44 1.52
CA LYS A 122 19.51 -12.03 2.46
C LYS A 122 19.19 -11.07 3.62
N GLU A 123 20.22 -10.56 4.30
CA GLU A 123 20.05 -9.60 5.40
C GLU A 123 19.33 -8.32 4.94
N PHE A 124 19.67 -7.81 3.75
CA PHE A 124 19.00 -6.65 3.16
C PHE A 124 17.50 -6.92 2.89
N VAL A 125 17.19 -8.05 2.26
CA VAL A 125 15.80 -8.43 1.95
C VAL A 125 14.98 -8.66 3.22
N GLU A 126 15.53 -9.35 4.22
CA GLU A 126 14.89 -9.48 5.53
C GLU A 126 14.55 -8.12 6.15
N GLY A 127 15.48 -7.16 6.05
CA GLY A 127 15.30 -5.80 6.53
C GLY A 127 14.12 -5.08 5.86
N ILE A 128 14.05 -5.07 4.53
CA ILE A 128 12.98 -4.35 3.82
C ILE A 128 11.62 -5.05 3.97
N LEU A 129 11.59 -6.39 4.05
CA LEU A 129 10.36 -7.14 4.31
C LEU A 129 9.80 -6.84 5.70
N ARG A 130 10.66 -6.77 6.72
CA ARG A 130 10.27 -6.34 8.09
C ARG A 130 9.68 -4.94 8.09
N ASP A 131 10.22 -4.06 7.26
CA ASP A 131 9.78 -2.67 7.12
C ASP A 131 8.54 -2.52 6.22
N GLY A 132 7.98 -3.63 5.72
CA GLY A 132 6.73 -3.66 4.95
C GLY A 132 6.87 -3.35 3.46
N PHE A 133 8.04 -3.62 2.90
CA PHE A 133 8.27 -3.61 1.46
C PHE A 133 8.26 -5.03 0.89
N LYS A 134 8.27 -5.11 -0.43
CA LYS A 134 8.52 -6.31 -1.22
C LYS A 134 9.30 -5.94 -2.47
N ILE A 135 9.91 -6.92 -3.11
CA ILE A 135 10.65 -6.79 -4.35
C ILE A 135 9.71 -7.05 -5.52
N GLY A 136 9.68 -6.07 -6.43
CA GLY A 136 9.11 -6.19 -7.76
C GLY A 136 10.18 -6.48 -8.81
N ARG A 137 9.73 -7.06 -9.93
CA ARG A 137 10.55 -7.31 -11.11
C ARG A 137 9.79 -6.89 -12.36
N ALA A 138 10.41 -6.08 -13.20
CA ALA A 138 9.88 -5.68 -14.49
C ALA A 138 11.05 -5.35 -15.44
N GLU A 139 10.94 -5.76 -16.70
CA GLU A 139 11.93 -5.44 -17.76
C GLU A 139 13.38 -5.79 -17.40
N GLY A 140 13.58 -6.87 -16.64
CA GLY A 140 14.92 -7.30 -16.20
C GLY A 140 15.52 -6.42 -15.10
N SER A 141 14.73 -5.56 -14.48
CA SER A 141 15.13 -4.74 -13.33
C SER A 141 14.35 -5.13 -12.07
N TYR A 142 14.99 -4.94 -10.93
CA TYR A 142 14.42 -5.19 -9.59
C TYR A 142 14.20 -3.87 -8.87
N PHE A 143 13.08 -3.73 -8.17
CA PHE A 143 12.74 -2.48 -7.48
C PHE A 143 11.91 -2.74 -6.22
N PRO A 144 11.99 -1.85 -5.21
CA PRO A 144 11.18 -1.96 -4.02
C PRO A 144 9.75 -1.51 -4.30
N ILE A 145 8.78 -2.15 -3.64
CA ILE A 145 7.37 -1.79 -3.67
C ILE A 145 6.87 -1.79 -2.22
N VAL A 146 6.04 -0.82 -1.84
CA VAL A 146 5.30 -0.90 -0.57
C VAL A 146 4.35 -2.09 -0.63
N ASN A 147 4.48 -3.04 0.30
CA ASN A 147 3.66 -4.23 0.36
C ASN A 147 2.35 -3.91 1.10
N TYR A 148 1.26 -3.62 0.39
CA TYR A 148 0.01 -3.26 1.08
C TYR A 148 -0.65 -4.45 1.79
N SER A 149 -0.35 -5.70 1.41
CA SER A 149 -0.73 -6.89 2.19
C SER A 149 -0.04 -6.95 3.56
N TYR A 150 1.04 -6.19 3.77
CA TYR A 150 1.67 -6.05 5.08
C TYR A 150 0.74 -5.43 6.13
N TYR A 151 -0.24 -4.60 5.71
CA TYR A 151 -1.16 -3.93 6.62
C TYR A 151 -2.29 -4.81 7.15
N ASP A 152 -2.45 -6.04 6.63
CA ASP A 152 -3.50 -6.98 7.06
C ASP A 152 -3.45 -7.25 8.58
N LYS A 153 -2.25 -7.19 9.20
CA LYS A 153 -2.09 -7.33 10.65
C LYS A 153 -2.69 -6.17 11.46
N TYR A 154 -2.88 -5.01 10.84
CA TYR A 154 -3.41 -3.80 11.44
C TYR A 154 -4.86 -3.49 11.03
N ASP A 155 -5.33 -4.13 9.96
CA ASP A 155 -6.59 -3.85 9.28
C ASP A 155 -7.80 -3.82 10.21
N ARG A 156 -7.89 -4.81 11.11
CA ARG A 156 -9.00 -4.92 12.08
C ARG A 156 -9.12 -3.76 13.08
N TYR A 157 -8.07 -2.95 13.23
CA TYR A 157 -8.07 -1.80 14.13
C TYR A 157 -8.40 -0.49 13.42
N ALA A 158 -8.40 -0.46 12.08
CA ALA A 158 -8.63 0.75 11.33
C ALA A 158 -10.11 1.16 11.35
N THR A 159 -10.39 2.43 11.05
CA THR A 159 -11.74 2.86 10.68
C THR A 159 -12.19 2.17 9.38
N PRO A 160 -13.52 2.04 9.14
CA PRO A 160 -14.03 1.48 7.88
C PRO A 160 -13.48 2.17 6.63
N GLU A 161 -13.29 3.50 6.68
CA GLU A 161 -12.67 4.27 5.60
C GLU A 161 -11.25 3.78 5.29
N ILE A 162 -10.38 3.66 6.30
CA ILE A 162 -8.98 3.28 6.08
C ILE A 162 -8.86 1.80 5.72
N HIS A 163 -9.74 0.94 6.24
CA HIS A 163 -9.88 -0.45 5.80
C HIS A 163 -10.11 -0.55 4.28
N GLU A 164 -11.13 0.16 3.78
CA GLU A 164 -11.48 0.15 2.35
C GLU A 164 -10.36 0.75 1.49
N TYR A 165 -9.71 1.82 1.97
CA TYR A 165 -8.53 2.39 1.30
C TYR A 165 -7.39 1.38 1.17
N LEU A 166 -7.02 0.70 2.26
CA LEU A 166 -5.97 -0.32 2.24
C LEU A 166 -6.33 -1.48 1.32
N ALA A 167 -7.60 -1.88 1.27
CA ALA A 167 -8.06 -2.92 0.36
C ALA A 167 -7.86 -2.55 -1.12
N LEU A 168 -8.13 -1.30 -1.51
CA LEU A 168 -7.83 -0.80 -2.87
C LEU A 168 -6.33 -0.87 -3.17
N MET A 169 -5.51 -0.33 -2.26
CA MET A 169 -4.07 -0.26 -2.48
C MET A 169 -3.38 -1.62 -2.44
N ARG A 170 -3.93 -2.59 -1.69
CA ARG A 170 -3.48 -3.98 -1.68
C ARG A 170 -3.65 -4.62 -3.05
N VAL A 171 -4.78 -4.43 -3.70
CA VAL A 171 -5.01 -4.91 -5.07
C VAL A 171 -4.00 -4.31 -6.04
N GLU A 172 -3.70 -3.01 -5.93
CA GLU A 172 -2.69 -2.35 -6.78
C GLU A 172 -1.26 -2.85 -6.54
N SER A 173 -0.89 -3.07 -5.28
CA SER A 173 0.44 -3.54 -4.90
C SER A 173 0.66 -5.01 -5.24
N ASP A 174 -0.34 -5.88 -5.04
CA ASP A 174 -0.22 -7.33 -5.21
C ASP A 174 -0.31 -7.77 -6.66
N GLN A 175 -1.09 -7.05 -7.46
CA GLN A 175 -1.18 -7.29 -8.87
C GLN A 175 -1.21 -5.93 -9.58
N ALA A 176 -0.06 -5.52 -10.08
CA ALA A 176 0.01 -4.35 -10.95
C ALA A 176 -1.01 -4.52 -12.11
N SER A 177 -1.66 -3.43 -12.51
CA SER A 177 -2.65 -3.43 -13.59
C SER A 177 -2.07 -2.95 -14.92
N MET A 178 -1.00 -2.16 -14.87
CA MET A 178 -0.35 -1.57 -16.03
C MET A 178 1.17 -1.53 -15.83
N ALA A 179 1.93 -1.88 -16.86
CA ALA A 179 3.40 -1.82 -16.90
C ALA A 179 3.85 -1.51 -18.35
N ASP A 180 4.92 -0.72 -18.51
CA ASP A 180 5.44 -0.27 -19.82
C ASP A 180 4.35 0.16 -20.81
N GLY A 181 3.43 1.03 -20.36
CA GLY A 181 2.34 1.51 -21.21
C GLY A 181 1.40 0.41 -21.74
N ALA A 182 1.39 -0.77 -21.15
CA ALA A 182 0.48 -1.87 -21.47
C ALA A 182 -0.40 -2.24 -20.28
N LEU A 183 -1.57 -2.82 -20.56
CA LEU A 183 -2.32 -3.53 -19.53
C LEU A 183 -1.68 -4.89 -19.27
N ILE A 184 -1.58 -5.25 -17.99
CA ILE A 184 -1.16 -6.58 -17.54
C ILE A 184 -2.31 -7.36 -16.88
N VAL A 185 -3.51 -6.77 -16.87
CA VAL A 185 -4.78 -7.37 -16.47
C VAL A 185 -5.82 -7.21 -17.58
N SER A 186 -6.97 -7.89 -17.46
CA SER A 186 -8.05 -7.74 -18.44
C SER A 186 -8.77 -6.39 -18.32
N TRP A 187 -9.45 -5.97 -19.39
CA TRP A 187 -10.33 -4.79 -19.36
C TRP A 187 -11.45 -4.92 -18.31
N GLU A 188 -11.97 -6.12 -18.10
CA GLU A 188 -12.96 -6.38 -17.03
C GLU A 188 -12.38 -6.11 -15.65
N GLU A 189 -11.11 -6.48 -15.42
CA GLU A 189 -10.42 -6.19 -14.17
C GLU A 189 -10.14 -4.68 -13.99
N VAL A 190 -9.81 -3.97 -15.07
CA VAL A 190 -9.69 -2.50 -15.06
C VAL A 190 -11.01 -1.85 -14.63
N ILE A 191 -12.15 -2.27 -15.21
CA ILE A 191 -13.48 -1.75 -14.85
C ILE A 191 -13.80 -2.07 -13.39
N ARG A 192 -13.58 -3.32 -12.96
CA ARG A 192 -13.85 -3.74 -11.58
C ARG A 192 -13.08 -2.90 -10.56
N ARG A 193 -11.80 -2.65 -10.82
CA ARG A 193 -10.96 -1.79 -9.95
C ARG A 193 -11.43 -0.35 -9.96
N ALA A 194 -11.78 0.19 -11.13
CA ALA A 194 -12.31 1.55 -11.25
C ALA A 194 -13.65 1.72 -10.49
N LEU A 195 -14.55 0.74 -10.56
CA LEU A 195 -15.81 0.74 -9.80
C LEU A 195 -15.59 0.68 -8.28
N ALA A 196 -14.56 -0.04 -7.82
CA ALA A 196 -14.20 -0.07 -6.41
C ALA A 196 -13.64 1.29 -5.94
N GLN A 197 -12.83 1.93 -6.78
CA GLN A 197 -12.29 3.27 -6.51
C GLN A 197 -13.41 4.33 -6.49
N GLU A 198 -14.35 4.29 -7.44
CA GLU A 198 -15.54 5.15 -7.44
C GLU A 198 -16.37 4.94 -6.17
N ALA A 199 -16.64 3.69 -5.79
CA ALA A 199 -17.42 3.37 -4.59
C ALA A 199 -16.78 3.97 -3.33
N PHE A 200 -15.44 3.94 -3.22
CA PHE A 200 -14.71 4.60 -2.14
C PHE A 200 -14.92 6.12 -2.14
N LEU A 201 -14.81 6.76 -3.31
CA LEU A 201 -14.98 8.21 -3.45
C LEU A 201 -16.40 8.68 -3.10
N VAL A 202 -17.41 7.87 -3.44
CA VAL A 202 -18.81 8.12 -3.08
C VAL A 202 -19.06 7.90 -1.58
N ALA A 203 -18.50 6.83 -1.01
CA ALA A 203 -18.71 6.50 0.40
C ALA A 203 -17.95 7.45 1.35
N TYR A 204 -16.77 7.92 0.93
CA TYR A 204 -15.85 8.69 1.77
C TYR A 204 -15.32 9.95 1.06
N PRO A 205 -16.19 10.89 0.63
CA PRO A 205 -15.79 12.08 -0.11
C PRO A 205 -14.85 13.00 0.70
N GLU A 206 -14.97 12.98 2.03
CA GLU A 206 -14.15 13.76 2.96
C GLU A 206 -12.92 12.99 3.50
N SER A 207 -12.64 11.81 2.93
CA SER A 207 -11.46 11.01 3.31
C SER A 207 -10.18 11.80 3.08
N VAL A 208 -9.22 11.66 3.98
CA VAL A 208 -7.86 12.17 3.77
C VAL A 208 -7.16 11.51 2.57
N LYS A 209 -7.67 10.36 2.11
CA LYS A 209 -7.21 9.60 0.93
C LYS A 209 -8.08 9.79 -0.30
N ALA A 210 -9.17 10.57 -0.24
CA ALA A 210 -10.05 10.81 -1.39
C ALA A 210 -9.28 11.33 -2.61
N LYS A 211 -8.32 12.25 -2.41
CA LYS A 211 -7.49 12.76 -3.50
C LYS A 211 -6.59 11.69 -4.13
N ASP A 212 -5.96 10.85 -3.32
CA ASP A 212 -5.09 9.77 -3.80
C ASP A 212 -5.89 8.74 -4.61
N VAL A 213 -7.07 8.37 -4.11
CA VAL A 213 -7.97 7.44 -4.82
C VAL A 213 -8.56 8.09 -6.07
N ALA A 214 -8.84 9.40 -6.07
CA ALA A 214 -9.32 10.11 -7.26
C ALA A 214 -8.29 10.13 -8.39
N VAL A 215 -6.99 10.31 -8.07
CA VAL A 215 -5.90 10.20 -9.05
C VAL A 215 -5.80 8.78 -9.61
N LEU A 216 -5.95 7.77 -8.74
CA LEU A 216 -5.98 6.38 -9.19
C LEU A 216 -7.18 6.11 -10.11
N PHE A 217 -8.37 6.54 -9.71
CA PHE A 217 -9.60 6.44 -10.51
C PHE A 217 -9.46 7.13 -11.86
N ASP A 218 -8.88 8.33 -11.90
CA ASP A 218 -8.64 9.07 -13.13
C ASP A 218 -7.73 8.31 -14.10
N ARG A 219 -6.66 7.69 -13.59
CA ARG A 219 -5.77 6.83 -14.39
C ARG A 219 -6.53 5.65 -15.02
N TYR A 220 -7.39 4.99 -14.25
CA TYR A 220 -8.20 3.87 -14.75
C TYR A 220 -9.26 4.34 -15.76
N ARG A 221 -9.96 5.45 -15.47
CA ARG A 221 -10.92 6.09 -16.39
C ARG A 221 -10.25 6.46 -17.70
N ASN A 222 -9.07 7.05 -17.64
CA ASN A 222 -8.28 7.41 -18.81
C ASN A 222 -7.90 6.18 -19.64
N ALA A 223 -7.45 5.10 -19.00
CA ALA A 223 -7.12 3.86 -19.70
C ALA A 223 -8.34 3.25 -20.40
N LEU A 224 -9.52 3.29 -19.79
CA LEU A 224 -10.77 2.80 -20.41
C LEU A 224 -11.17 3.64 -21.63
N LEU A 225 -10.97 4.94 -21.60
CA LEU A 225 -11.37 5.85 -22.68
C LEU A 225 -10.34 5.97 -23.81
N ASN A 226 -9.06 5.96 -23.48
CA ASN A 226 -7.98 6.27 -24.41
C ASN A 226 -7.10 5.06 -24.74
N GLY A 227 -7.21 3.99 -23.96
CA GLY A 227 -6.23 2.91 -23.97
C GLY A 227 -4.88 3.33 -23.40
N LEU A 228 -3.91 2.45 -23.58
CA LEU A 228 -2.51 2.72 -23.26
C LEU A 228 -1.65 2.60 -24.52
N PRO A 229 -0.43 3.18 -24.56
CA PRO A 229 0.42 3.16 -25.76
C PRO A 229 0.62 1.76 -26.37
N ASN A 230 0.83 0.75 -25.54
CA ASN A 230 1.06 -0.65 -25.92
C ASN A 230 -0.22 -1.51 -25.77
N THR A 231 -1.33 -0.93 -25.31
CA THR A 231 -2.64 -1.59 -25.27
C THR A 231 -3.74 -0.61 -25.65
N PRO A 232 -3.80 -0.18 -26.92
CA PRO A 232 -4.83 0.74 -27.38
C PRO A 232 -6.18 0.03 -27.40
N ILE A 233 -7.25 0.79 -27.21
CA ILE A 233 -8.61 0.25 -27.31
C ILE A 233 -9.11 0.10 -28.76
N PHE A 234 -8.47 0.81 -29.71
CA PHE A 234 -8.74 0.69 -31.15
C PHE A 234 -7.67 -0.16 -31.83
N ASP A 235 -8.09 -0.92 -32.84
CA ASP A 235 -7.22 -1.61 -33.78
C ASP A 235 -6.42 -0.60 -34.62
N TYR A 236 -5.10 -0.77 -34.71
CA TYR A 236 -4.21 0.19 -35.39
C TYR A 236 -4.52 0.35 -36.88
N ASP A 237 -4.90 -0.74 -37.56
CA ASP A 237 -5.09 -0.73 -39.02
C ASP A 237 -6.48 -0.22 -39.38
N LYS A 238 -7.49 -0.68 -38.63
CA LYS A 238 -8.90 -0.45 -38.94
C LYS A 238 -9.47 0.78 -38.26
N ASN A 239 -8.82 1.28 -37.20
CA ASN A 239 -9.36 2.29 -36.29
C ASN A 239 -10.76 1.92 -35.79
N ILE A 240 -10.98 0.63 -35.51
CA ILE A 240 -12.22 0.07 -34.97
C ILE A 240 -11.96 -0.37 -33.53
N LEU A 241 -12.92 -0.15 -32.63
CA LEU A 241 -12.86 -0.63 -31.25
C LEU A 241 -12.60 -2.16 -31.24
N LYS A 242 -11.61 -2.58 -30.48
CA LYS A 242 -11.25 -3.99 -30.37
C LYS A 242 -12.38 -4.78 -29.72
N ALA A 243 -12.58 -6.02 -30.17
CA ALA A 243 -13.70 -6.85 -29.76
C ALA A 243 -13.66 -7.19 -28.26
N GLU A 244 -12.47 -7.40 -27.71
CA GLU A 244 -12.26 -7.66 -26.29
C GLU A 244 -12.62 -6.46 -25.40
N VAL A 245 -12.33 -5.23 -25.86
CA VAL A 245 -12.70 -3.99 -25.15
C VAL A 245 -14.21 -3.83 -25.17
N ARG A 246 -14.79 -3.96 -26.36
CA ARG A 246 -16.24 -3.88 -26.57
C ARG A 246 -16.98 -4.87 -25.67
N SER A 247 -16.53 -6.13 -25.65
CA SER A 247 -17.14 -7.17 -24.82
C SER A 247 -17.05 -6.84 -23.33
N ALA A 248 -15.92 -6.31 -22.86
CA ALA A 248 -15.77 -5.90 -21.47
C ALA A 248 -16.75 -4.77 -21.09
N PHE A 249 -16.91 -3.77 -21.96
CA PHE A 249 -17.84 -2.67 -21.71
C PHE A 249 -19.29 -3.14 -21.74
N GLU A 250 -19.68 -3.93 -22.74
CA GLU A 250 -21.03 -4.52 -22.83
C GLU A 250 -21.34 -5.44 -21.64
N ASN A 251 -20.33 -6.11 -21.08
CA ASN A 251 -20.50 -6.93 -19.86
C ASN A 251 -20.72 -6.06 -18.62
N ALA A 252 -19.91 -5.01 -18.44
CA ALA A 252 -20.05 -4.09 -17.30
C ALA A 252 -21.41 -3.38 -17.30
N LEU A 253 -21.92 -2.99 -18.47
CA LEU A 253 -23.21 -2.32 -18.62
C LEU A 253 -24.44 -3.21 -18.37
N LYS A 254 -24.25 -4.51 -18.07
CA LYS A 254 -25.32 -5.40 -17.59
C LYS A 254 -25.51 -5.31 -16.09
N GLU A 255 -24.58 -4.70 -15.35
CA GLU A 255 -24.70 -4.51 -13.91
C GLU A 255 -25.78 -3.48 -13.59
N ASP A 256 -26.75 -3.86 -12.76
CA ASP A 256 -27.81 -2.97 -12.28
C ASP A 256 -27.33 -2.23 -11.02
N ARG A 257 -26.56 -1.16 -11.23
CA ARG A 257 -26.06 -0.29 -10.16
C ARG A 257 -25.88 1.15 -10.62
N GLU A 258 -26.09 2.10 -9.72
CA GLU A 258 -25.75 3.51 -9.95
C GLU A 258 -24.22 3.70 -9.95
N SER A 259 -23.70 4.34 -10.99
CA SER A 259 -22.25 4.59 -11.18
C SER A 259 -22.04 5.62 -12.29
N GLU A 260 -21.33 6.71 -12.00
CA GLU A 260 -20.96 7.72 -12.99
C GLU A 260 -20.00 7.12 -14.04
N LEU A 261 -19.14 6.20 -13.63
CA LEU A 261 -18.28 5.43 -14.53
C LEU A 261 -19.10 4.61 -15.54
N LEU A 262 -20.13 3.89 -15.08
CA LEU A 262 -20.98 3.10 -15.99
C LEU A 262 -21.82 4.00 -16.90
N ASP A 263 -22.33 5.12 -16.40
CA ASP A 263 -23.06 6.11 -17.22
C ASP A 263 -22.17 6.72 -18.32
N MET A 264 -20.89 7.01 -17.98
CA MET A 264 -19.88 7.46 -18.94
C MET A 264 -19.58 6.37 -19.98
N LEU A 265 -19.38 5.12 -19.56
CA LEU A 265 -19.13 4.00 -20.48
C LEU A 265 -20.34 3.73 -21.38
N ALA A 266 -21.56 3.89 -20.88
CA ALA A 266 -22.79 3.75 -21.67
C ALA A 266 -22.84 4.82 -22.76
N SER A 267 -22.59 6.09 -22.40
CA SER A 267 -22.54 7.22 -23.33
C SER A 267 -21.45 7.03 -24.38
N PHE A 268 -20.26 6.56 -23.97
CA PHE A 268 -19.17 6.28 -24.90
C PHE A 268 -19.54 5.16 -25.89
N MET A 269 -20.16 4.09 -25.40
CA MET A 269 -20.61 2.96 -26.22
C MET A 269 -21.73 3.35 -27.20
N GLU A 270 -22.60 4.30 -26.85
CA GLU A 270 -23.62 4.85 -27.76
C GLU A 270 -22.96 5.60 -28.92
N VAL A 271 -22.05 6.54 -28.62
CA VAL A 271 -21.32 7.31 -29.64
C VAL A 271 -20.50 6.39 -30.54
N LEU A 272 -19.86 5.37 -29.97
CA LEU A 272 -19.16 4.33 -30.72
C LEU A 272 -20.13 3.54 -31.61
N GLY A 273 -21.29 3.14 -31.10
CA GLY A 273 -22.30 2.37 -31.83
C GLY A 273 -22.81 3.10 -33.08
N ASP A 274 -23.13 4.39 -32.95
CA ASP A 274 -23.57 5.25 -34.07
C ASP A 274 -22.52 5.36 -35.18
N GLY A 275 -21.24 5.33 -34.80
CA GLY A 275 -20.09 5.36 -35.71
C GLY A 275 -19.65 3.99 -36.24
N GLY A 276 -20.41 2.92 -36.00
CA GLY A 276 -20.00 1.56 -36.38
C GLY A 276 -18.71 1.10 -35.66
N TYR A 277 -18.50 1.60 -34.45
CA TYR A 277 -17.34 1.41 -33.58
C TYR A 277 -16.01 1.93 -34.15
N GLN A 278 -16.07 2.84 -35.14
CA GLN A 278 -14.89 3.50 -35.69
C GLN A 278 -14.49 4.72 -34.86
N MET A 279 -13.21 5.08 -34.92
CA MET A 279 -12.70 6.36 -34.39
C MET A 279 -13.17 7.53 -35.27
N THR A 280 -14.42 7.96 -35.08
CA THR A 280 -15.05 9.07 -35.82
C THR A 280 -14.69 10.44 -35.23
N LYS A 281 -15.21 11.53 -35.82
CA LYS A 281 -15.05 12.88 -35.25
C LYS A 281 -15.82 13.04 -33.95
N GLU A 282 -16.98 12.41 -33.86
CA GLU A 282 -17.87 12.41 -32.72
C GLU A 282 -17.23 11.67 -31.55
N VAL A 283 -16.60 10.51 -31.80
CA VAL A 283 -15.79 9.80 -30.80
C VAL A 283 -14.63 10.66 -30.30
N LYS A 284 -13.89 11.33 -31.20
CA LYS A 284 -12.81 12.25 -30.80
C LYS A 284 -13.31 13.44 -29.99
N ALA A 285 -14.47 13.98 -30.32
CA ALA A 285 -15.08 15.08 -29.59
C ALA A 285 -15.50 14.64 -28.19
N PHE A 286 -16.11 13.45 -28.07
CA PHE A 286 -16.42 12.84 -26.78
C PHE A 286 -15.16 12.69 -25.92
N LEU A 287 -14.09 12.10 -26.47
CA LEU A 287 -12.84 11.92 -25.71
C LEU A 287 -12.19 13.24 -25.29
N ALA A 288 -12.29 14.29 -26.11
CA ALA A 288 -11.76 15.61 -25.78
C ALA A 288 -12.53 16.29 -24.64
N ASP A 289 -13.86 16.11 -24.59
CA ASP A 289 -14.71 16.63 -23.51
C ASP A 289 -14.42 15.97 -22.15
N GLN A 290 -14.01 14.70 -22.16
CA GLN A 290 -13.63 13.96 -20.95
C GLN A 290 -12.24 14.32 -20.40
N ALA A 291 -11.47 15.15 -21.10
CA ALA A 291 -10.14 15.58 -20.71
C ALA A 291 -10.11 16.97 -20.03
N GLU A 292 -11.24 17.69 -20.02
CA GLU A 292 -11.44 18.98 -19.33
C GLU A 292 -11.98 18.79 -17.91
#